data_AF-A0A2M6V0A2-F1
#
_entry.id   AF-A0A2M6V0A2-F1
#
_cell.length_a   1.000
_cell.length_b   1.000
_cell.length_c   1.000
_cell.angle_alpha   90.00
_cell.angle_beta   90.00
_cell.angle_gamma   90.00
#
_symmetry.space_group_name_H-M   'P 1'
#
loop_
_entity.id
_entity.type
_entity.pdbx_description
1 polymer ?
#
loop_
_entity_poly.entity_id
_entity_poly.type
_entity_poly.pdbx_seq_one_letter_code
_entity_poly.pdbx_strand_id
1 'polypeptide(L)'
;MTKVEILGKDYTSLKGSEEEAKESTQKIKSLKKTHKKIEEALAKVETDRLMDRISLAQYPIIRGNLTKEMLEVEVQIERLTNKVESIGNDRRFFKWLDDFQKKIASFKNFKPEQKREALLGLITAVDVFMIDPQTHWLEIQFHIPLVGDELVYKDPKNKKLGYAIRNGQESFMVQLGQKSHSKKKP
;
A
#
# COMPACT_ATOMS: atom_id res chain seq x y z
N MET A 1 -4.77 -1.58 8.96
CA MET A 1 -5.96 -0.74 9.24
C MET A 1 -6.97 -1.61 9.99
N THR A 2 -7.58 -1.11 11.05
CA THR A 2 -8.59 -1.89 11.79
C THR A 2 -9.97 -1.78 11.13
N LYS A 3 -10.85 -2.77 11.32
CA LYS A 3 -12.23 -2.71 10.79
C LYS A 3 -13.02 -1.52 11.31
N VAL A 4 -12.77 -1.12 12.55
CA VAL A 4 -13.40 0.06 13.16
C VAL A 4 -12.96 1.34 12.45
N GLU A 5 -11.68 1.45 12.07
CA GLU A 5 -11.19 2.56 11.23
C GLU A 5 -11.83 2.56 9.84
N ILE A 6 -12.05 1.38 9.25
CA ILE A 6 -12.63 1.25 7.90
C ILE A 6 -14.13 1.56 7.89
N LEU A 7 -14.85 1.14 8.93
CA LEU A 7 -16.28 1.42 9.10
C LEU A 7 -16.55 2.84 9.62
N GLY A 8 -15.59 3.45 10.31
CA GLY A 8 -15.68 4.81 10.86
C GLY A 8 -15.09 5.92 9.98
N LYS A 9 -14.28 5.58 8.96
CA LYS A 9 -13.83 6.54 7.93
C LYS A 9 -14.97 6.78 6.95
N ASP A 10 -15.82 7.74 7.29
CA ASP A 10 -16.77 8.33 6.35
C ASP A 10 -16.05 8.81 5.08
N TYR A 11 -16.81 8.83 3.97
CA TYR A 11 -16.43 9.39 2.67
C TYR A 11 -15.76 10.79 2.73
N THR A 12 -15.97 11.54 3.81
CA THR A 12 -15.32 12.82 4.12
C THR A 12 -13.79 12.69 4.24
N SER A 13 -13.28 11.55 4.74
CA SER A 13 -11.85 11.23 4.78
C SER A 13 -11.25 11.02 3.37
N LEU A 14 -12.06 10.63 2.37
CA LEU A 14 -11.60 10.48 1.00
C LEU A 14 -11.39 11.84 0.31
N LYS A 15 -12.24 12.84 0.57
CA LYS A 15 -12.01 14.21 0.05
C LYS A 15 -10.78 14.87 0.67
N GLY A 16 -10.61 14.76 2.00
CA GLY A 16 -9.41 15.26 2.69
C GLY A 16 -8.13 14.61 2.17
N SER A 17 -8.15 13.29 1.92
CA SER A 17 -7.00 12.61 1.31
C SER A 17 -6.76 13.03 -0.16
N GLU A 18 -7.76 13.57 -0.87
CA GLU A 18 -7.56 14.13 -2.22
C GLU A 18 -6.74 15.39 -2.20
N GLU A 19 -7.16 16.30 -1.33
CA GLU A 19 -6.53 17.60 -1.18
C GLU A 19 -5.10 17.40 -0.70
N GLU A 20 -4.90 16.51 0.29
CA GLU A 20 -3.59 16.13 0.78
C GLU A 20 -2.70 15.49 -0.31
N ALA A 21 -3.24 14.61 -1.16
CA ALA A 21 -2.49 14.04 -2.28
C ALA A 21 -2.15 15.10 -3.34
N LYS A 22 -3.07 16.04 -3.63
CA LYS A 22 -2.85 17.16 -4.57
C LYS A 22 -1.77 18.10 -4.05
N GLU A 23 -1.84 18.49 -2.77
CA GLU A 23 -0.84 19.32 -2.10
C GLU A 23 0.53 18.65 -2.10
N SER A 24 0.58 17.36 -1.73
CA SER A 24 1.82 16.57 -1.76
C SER A 24 2.41 16.51 -3.17
N THR A 25 1.57 16.33 -4.20
CA THR A 25 2.01 16.33 -5.61
C THR A 25 2.54 17.70 -6.05
N GLN A 26 1.89 18.80 -5.64
CA GLN A 26 2.37 20.16 -5.91
C GLN A 26 3.71 20.41 -5.21
N LYS A 27 3.85 19.96 -3.95
CA LYS A 27 5.10 20.07 -3.20
C LYS A 27 6.22 19.27 -3.86
N ILE A 28 5.98 18.04 -4.31
CA ILE A 28 6.94 17.25 -5.10
C ILE A 28 7.40 18.02 -6.35
N LYS A 29 6.47 18.63 -7.10
CA LYS A 29 6.85 19.44 -8.28
C LYS A 29 7.74 20.61 -7.89
N SER A 30 7.48 21.27 -6.75
CA SER A 30 8.32 22.36 -6.27
C SER A 30 9.72 21.88 -5.85
N LEU A 31 9.80 20.75 -5.14
CA LEU A 31 11.06 20.15 -4.70
C LEU A 31 11.91 19.66 -5.87
N LYS A 32 11.30 19.06 -6.91
CA LYS A 32 12.01 18.70 -8.15
C LYS A 32 12.63 19.91 -8.85
N LYS A 33 11.94 21.06 -8.83
CA LYS A 33 12.52 22.31 -9.36
C LYS A 33 13.70 22.80 -8.49
N THR A 34 13.61 22.67 -7.17
CA THR A 34 14.71 23.01 -6.25
C THR A 34 15.91 22.09 -6.46
N HIS A 35 15.68 20.77 -6.55
CA HIS A 35 16.70 19.77 -6.83
C HIS A 35 17.48 20.11 -8.11
N LYS A 36 16.77 20.39 -9.21
CA LYS A 36 17.38 20.84 -10.47
C LYS A 36 18.24 22.11 -10.31
N LYS A 37 17.79 23.09 -9.51
CA LYS A 37 18.58 24.30 -9.24
C LYS A 37 19.87 23.99 -8.46
N ILE A 38 19.82 23.02 -7.54
CA ILE A 38 21.00 22.58 -6.79
C ILE A 38 21.98 21.85 -7.72
N GLU A 39 21.48 21.01 -8.65
CA GLU A 39 22.31 20.40 -9.70
C GLU A 39 23.00 21.44 -10.59
N GLU A 40 22.26 22.46 -11.05
CA GLU A 40 22.81 23.58 -11.82
C GLU A 40 23.86 24.36 -11.01
N ALA A 41 23.64 24.56 -9.71
CA ALA A 41 24.60 25.20 -8.82
C ALA A 41 25.87 24.34 -8.61
N LEU A 42 25.73 23.03 -8.47
CA LEU A 42 26.85 22.08 -8.41
C LEU A 42 27.69 22.14 -9.69
N ALA A 43 27.06 22.12 -10.86
CA ALA A 43 27.76 22.25 -12.15
C ALA A 43 28.51 23.58 -12.26
N LYS A 44 27.92 24.67 -11.76
CA LYS A 44 28.58 25.98 -11.71
C LYS A 44 29.77 25.99 -10.76
N VAL A 45 29.63 25.44 -9.55
CA VAL A 45 30.72 25.33 -8.57
C VAL A 45 31.89 24.52 -9.13
N GLU A 46 31.61 23.45 -9.88
CA GLU A 46 32.64 22.66 -10.56
C GLU A 46 33.37 23.48 -11.63
N THR A 47 32.61 24.23 -12.43
CA THR A 47 33.16 25.13 -13.46
C THR A 47 34.02 26.23 -12.85
N ASP A 48 33.52 26.89 -11.80
CA ASP A 48 34.24 27.97 -11.12
C ASP A 48 35.49 27.44 -10.38
N ARG A 49 35.46 26.18 -9.90
CA ARG A 49 36.65 25.51 -9.38
C ARG A 49 37.68 25.27 -10.48
N LEU A 50 37.28 24.79 -11.65
CA LEU A 50 38.16 24.56 -12.80
C LEU A 50 38.81 25.86 -13.31
N MET A 51 38.08 26.97 -13.24
CA MET A 51 38.56 28.31 -13.60
C MET A 51 39.37 29.00 -12.49
N ASP A 52 39.73 28.27 -11.43
CA ASP A 52 40.44 28.76 -10.24
C ASP A 52 39.79 29.99 -9.56
N ARG A 53 38.47 30.16 -9.73
CA ARG A 53 37.67 31.22 -9.08
C ARG A 53 37.27 30.86 -7.65
N ILE A 54 37.40 29.59 -7.27
CA ILE A 54 37.12 29.07 -5.93
C ILE A 54 38.39 28.45 -5.37
N SER A 55 38.75 28.82 -4.15
CA SER A 55 39.92 28.26 -3.47
C SER A 55 39.75 26.77 -3.15
N LEU A 56 40.86 26.04 -3.13
CA LEU A 56 40.91 24.62 -2.73
C LEU A 56 40.30 24.35 -1.35
N ALA A 57 40.39 25.30 -0.43
CA ALA A 57 39.83 25.17 0.92
C ALA A 57 38.31 25.38 0.96
N GLN A 58 37.77 26.29 0.14
CA GLN A 58 36.35 26.62 0.12
C GLN A 58 35.52 25.62 -0.69
N TYR A 59 36.09 25.07 -1.78
CA TYR A 59 35.41 24.12 -2.65
C TYR A 59 34.77 22.91 -1.93
N PRO A 60 35.48 22.14 -1.08
CA PRO A 60 34.87 20.99 -0.40
C PRO A 60 33.73 21.38 0.54
N ILE A 61 33.79 22.58 1.15
CA ILE A 61 32.73 23.10 2.02
C ILE A 61 31.47 23.42 1.21
N ILE A 62 31.63 24.16 0.11
CA ILE A 62 30.52 24.55 -0.78
C ILE A 62 29.87 23.31 -1.38
N ARG A 63 30.69 22.40 -1.93
CA ARG A 63 30.21 21.13 -2.50
C ARG A 63 29.50 20.29 -1.45
N GLY A 64 30.08 20.13 -0.26
CA GLY A 64 29.49 19.37 0.83
C GLY A 64 28.11 19.90 1.24
N ASN A 65 27.96 21.23 1.36
CA ASN A 65 26.69 21.86 1.69
C ASN A 65 25.64 21.63 0.59
N LEU A 66 26.00 21.79 -0.69
CA LEU A 66 25.09 21.57 -1.81
C LEU A 66 24.68 20.10 -1.93
N THR A 67 25.61 19.15 -1.76
CA THR A 67 25.30 17.72 -1.80
C THR A 67 24.41 17.31 -0.63
N LYS A 68 24.61 17.87 0.56
CA LYS A 68 23.74 17.64 1.72
C LYS A 68 22.32 18.12 1.46
N GLU A 69 22.16 19.35 0.98
CA GLU A 69 20.85 19.91 0.63
C GLU A 69 20.15 19.08 -0.45
N MET A 70 20.91 18.63 -1.46
CA MET A 70 20.39 17.76 -2.53
C MET A 70 19.81 16.46 -1.97
N LEU A 71 20.54 15.79 -1.07
CA LEU A 71 20.09 14.57 -0.41
C LEU A 71 18.84 14.82 0.44
N GLU A 72 18.79 15.92 1.19
CA GLU A 72 17.61 16.27 1.99
C GLU A 72 16.37 16.48 1.11
N VAL A 73 16.52 17.12 -0.05
CA VAL A 73 15.44 17.31 -1.02
C VAL A 73 15.00 15.97 -1.63
N GLU A 74 15.92 15.07 -1.97
CA GLU A 74 15.62 13.73 -2.50
C GLU A 74 14.81 12.90 -1.50
N VAL A 75 15.24 12.87 -0.24
CA VAL A 75 14.52 12.18 0.84
C VAL A 75 13.11 12.73 1.01
N GLN A 76 12.92 14.05 0.91
CA GLN A 76 11.58 14.65 0.97
C GLN A 76 10.70 14.26 -0.23
N ILE A 77 11.28 14.21 -1.44
CA ILE A 77 10.57 13.78 -2.65
C ILE A 77 10.10 12.33 -2.49
N GLU A 78 10.98 11.44 -2.03
CA GLU A 78 10.66 10.02 -1.83
C GLU A 78 9.54 9.86 -0.80
N ARG A 79 9.67 10.49 0.37
CA ARG A 79 8.63 10.45 1.42
C ARG A 79 7.27 10.91 0.92
N LEU A 80 7.21 12.03 0.20
CA LEU A 80 5.96 12.54 -0.35
C LEU A 80 5.41 11.64 -1.46
N THR A 81 6.27 11.03 -2.26
CA THR A 81 5.85 10.09 -3.32
C THR A 81 5.20 8.85 -2.70
N ASN A 82 5.85 8.23 -1.71
CA ASN A 82 5.31 7.09 -0.97
C ASN A 82 3.96 7.42 -0.32
N LYS A 83 3.83 8.63 0.24
CA LYS A 83 2.57 9.12 0.81
C LYS A 83 1.46 9.20 -0.23
N VAL A 84 1.73 9.79 -1.40
CA VAL A 84 0.76 9.91 -2.51
C VAL A 84 0.34 8.52 -3.01
N GLU A 85 1.29 7.60 -3.14
CA GLU A 85 1.02 6.22 -3.56
C GLU A 85 0.17 5.47 -2.54
N SER A 86 0.48 5.58 -1.26
CA SER A 86 -0.32 5.00 -0.16
C SER A 86 -1.75 5.52 -0.19
N ILE A 87 -1.95 6.84 -0.31
CA ILE A 87 -3.27 7.45 -0.42
C ILE A 87 -4.01 6.91 -1.66
N GLY A 88 -3.30 6.76 -2.79
CA GLY A 88 -3.85 6.18 -4.01
C GLY A 88 -4.29 4.72 -3.86
N ASN A 89 -3.49 3.90 -3.17
CA ASN A 89 -3.80 2.50 -2.85
C ASN A 89 -5.05 2.42 -1.96
N ASP A 90 -5.09 3.19 -0.88
CA ASP A 90 -6.22 3.23 0.06
C ASP A 90 -7.51 3.59 -0.67
N ARG A 91 -7.47 4.63 -1.51
CA ARG A 91 -8.63 5.06 -2.32
C ARG A 91 -9.13 3.98 -3.27
N ARG A 92 -8.21 3.28 -3.95
CA ARG A 92 -8.59 2.15 -4.83
C ARG A 92 -9.29 1.06 -4.03
N PHE A 93 -8.77 0.73 -2.86
CA PHE A 93 -9.36 -0.25 -1.97
C PHE A 93 -10.76 0.17 -1.50
N PHE A 94 -10.95 1.40 -1.01
CA PHE A 94 -12.27 1.87 -0.57
C PHE A 94 -13.29 1.92 -1.70
N LYS A 95 -12.90 2.38 -2.89
CA LYS A 95 -13.78 2.37 -4.07
C LYS A 95 -14.19 0.95 -4.45
N TRP A 96 -13.23 0.02 -4.45
CA TRP A 96 -13.51 -1.38 -4.68
C TRP A 96 -14.48 -1.94 -3.61
N LEU A 97 -14.29 -1.58 -2.33
CA LEU A 97 -15.14 -2.02 -1.23
C LEU A 97 -16.59 -1.57 -1.42
N ASP A 98 -16.83 -0.32 -1.85
CA ASP A 98 -18.16 0.18 -2.17
C ASP A 98 -18.83 -0.58 -3.32
N ASP A 99 -18.06 -0.86 -4.38
CA ASP A 99 -18.55 -1.60 -5.54
C ASP A 99 -18.83 -3.07 -5.20
N PHE A 100 -18.00 -3.65 -4.32
CA PHE A 100 -18.16 -5.01 -3.83
C PHE A 100 -19.39 -5.13 -2.91
N GLN A 101 -19.59 -4.20 -1.97
CA GLN A 101 -20.75 -4.19 -1.06
C GLN A 101 -22.07 -4.22 -1.84
N LYS A 102 -22.18 -3.50 -2.95
CA LYS A 102 -23.38 -3.48 -3.81
C LYS A 102 -23.65 -4.83 -4.48
N LYS A 103 -22.61 -5.64 -4.70
CA LYS A 103 -22.68 -6.88 -5.48
C LYS A 103 -22.49 -8.14 -4.63
N ILE A 104 -22.19 -8.02 -3.34
CA ILE A 104 -21.91 -9.16 -2.47
C ILE A 104 -23.09 -10.14 -2.38
N ALA A 105 -24.33 -9.63 -2.43
CA ALA A 105 -25.54 -10.46 -2.43
C ALA A 105 -25.63 -11.39 -3.65
N SER A 106 -25.07 -10.99 -4.79
CA SER A 106 -25.04 -11.78 -6.02
C SER A 106 -23.72 -12.51 -6.25
N PHE A 107 -22.81 -12.53 -5.26
CA PHE A 107 -21.48 -13.14 -5.37
C PHE A 107 -21.52 -14.61 -5.80
N LYS A 108 -22.53 -15.37 -5.34
CA LYS A 108 -22.73 -16.78 -5.75
C LYS A 108 -22.88 -16.95 -7.27
N ASN A 109 -23.43 -15.94 -7.94
CA ASN A 109 -23.73 -15.96 -9.38
C ASN A 109 -22.61 -15.33 -10.23
N PHE A 110 -21.48 -14.94 -9.63
CA PHE A 110 -20.38 -14.32 -10.37
C PHE A 110 -19.74 -15.31 -11.33
N LYS A 111 -19.43 -14.82 -12.53
CA LYS A 111 -18.57 -15.52 -13.48
C LYS A 111 -17.14 -15.63 -12.94
N PRO A 112 -16.31 -16.58 -13.43
CA PRO A 112 -14.94 -16.73 -12.99
C PRO A 112 -14.12 -15.43 -13.04
N GLU A 113 -14.32 -14.59 -14.05
CA GLU A 113 -13.64 -13.31 -14.21
C GLU A 113 -14.01 -12.32 -13.09
N GLN A 114 -15.30 -12.26 -12.74
CA GLN A 114 -15.81 -11.40 -11.68
C GLN A 114 -15.36 -11.89 -10.29
N LYS A 115 -15.26 -13.21 -10.10
CA LYS A 115 -14.68 -13.80 -8.87
C LYS A 115 -13.21 -13.45 -8.74
N ARG A 116 -12.46 -13.51 -9.84
CA ARG A 116 -11.05 -13.11 -9.87
C ARG A 116 -10.89 -11.63 -9.51
N GLU A 117 -11.70 -10.74 -10.10
CA GLU A 117 -11.66 -9.31 -9.80
C GLU A 117 -12.00 -9.01 -8.33
N ALA A 118 -12.98 -9.71 -7.76
CA ALA A 118 -13.30 -9.61 -6.35
C ALA A 118 -12.13 -10.06 -5.46
N LEU A 119 -11.48 -11.19 -5.79
CA LEU A 119 -10.34 -11.70 -5.02
C LEU A 119 -9.12 -10.76 -5.10
N LEU A 120 -8.87 -10.15 -6.27
CA LEU A 120 -7.77 -9.20 -6.45
C LEU A 120 -7.90 -7.93 -5.60
N GLY A 121 -9.12 -7.50 -5.27
CA GLY A 121 -9.32 -6.37 -4.35
C GLY A 121 -9.26 -6.74 -2.87
N LEU A 122 -9.38 -8.03 -2.55
CA LEU A 122 -9.40 -8.55 -1.18
C LEU A 122 -8.00 -8.98 -0.69
N ILE A 123 -7.22 -9.56 -1.61
CA ILE A 123 -5.96 -10.24 -1.34
C ILE A 123 -4.79 -9.29 -1.62
N THR A 124 -3.91 -9.12 -0.64
CA THR A 124 -2.63 -8.40 -0.78
C THR A 124 -1.61 -9.25 -1.52
N ALA A 125 -1.45 -10.51 -1.10
CA ALA A 125 -0.45 -11.42 -1.63
C ALA A 125 -0.88 -12.89 -1.47
N VAL A 126 -0.31 -13.76 -2.30
CA VAL A 126 -0.42 -15.22 -2.16
C VAL A 126 1.00 -15.77 -2.23
N ASP A 127 1.51 -16.18 -1.08
CA ASP A 127 2.83 -16.80 -0.98
C ASP A 127 2.70 -18.32 -1.10
N VAL A 128 3.53 -18.92 -1.95
CA VAL A 128 3.50 -20.36 -2.22
C VAL A 128 4.78 -20.98 -1.68
N PHE A 129 4.64 -21.86 -0.69
CA PHE A 129 5.73 -22.62 -0.10
C PHE A 129 5.65 -24.08 -0.57
N MET A 130 6.74 -24.58 -1.14
CA MET A 130 6.86 -25.99 -1.50
C MET A 130 7.38 -26.77 -0.29
N ILE A 131 6.59 -27.71 0.23
CA ILE A 131 6.99 -28.56 1.35
C ILE A 131 7.65 -29.84 0.80
N ASP A 132 7.02 -30.41 -0.22
CA ASP A 132 7.52 -31.56 -0.97
C ASP A 132 7.07 -31.41 -2.44
N PRO A 133 7.57 -32.23 -3.39
CA PRO A 133 7.24 -32.10 -4.81
C PRO A 133 5.74 -32.21 -5.15
N GLN A 134 4.92 -32.72 -4.24
CA GLN A 134 3.48 -32.95 -4.40
C GLN A 134 2.61 -32.10 -3.47
N THR A 135 3.20 -31.46 -2.45
CA THR A 135 2.51 -30.71 -1.40
C THR A 135 3.01 -29.28 -1.33
N HIS A 136 2.07 -28.35 -1.44
CA HIS A 136 2.33 -26.91 -1.36
C HIS A 136 1.50 -26.30 -0.23
N TRP A 137 2.08 -25.37 0.51
CA TRP A 137 1.34 -24.44 1.37
C TRP A 137 1.12 -23.13 0.62
N LEU A 138 -0.11 -22.64 0.69
CA LEU A 138 -0.47 -21.32 0.22
C LEU A 138 -0.79 -20.48 1.44
N GLU A 139 -0.05 -19.39 1.63
CA GLU A 139 -0.41 -18.35 2.57
C GLU A 139 -1.08 -17.21 1.80
N ILE A 140 -2.35 -16.95 2.12
CA ILE A 140 -3.14 -15.89 1.51
C ILE A 140 -3.16 -14.73 2.50
N GLN A 141 -2.68 -13.56 2.08
CA GLN A 141 -2.68 -12.33 2.87
C GLN A 141 -3.80 -11.40 2.40
N PHE A 142 -4.57 -10.82 3.31
CA PHE A 142 -5.72 -9.97 3.02
C PHE A 142 -5.45 -8.50 3.36
N HIS A 143 -6.12 -7.58 2.67
CA HIS A 143 -6.08 -6.14 3.00
C HIS A 143 -6.73 -5.80 4.34
N ILE A 144 -7.62 -6.69 4.82
CA ILE A 144 -8.35 -6.55 6.08
C ILE A 144 -8.46 -7.90 6.79
N PRO A 145 -8.48 -7.93 8.13
CA PRO A 145 -8.67 -9.16 8.89
C PRO A 145 -10.09 -9.69 8.65
N LEU A 146 -10.22 -10.72 7.82
CA LEU A 146 -11.52 -11.26 7.36
C LEU A 146 -11.76 -12.70 7.80
N VAL A 147 -10.71 -13.43 8.12
CA VAL A 147 -10.82 -14.86 8.38
C VAL A 147 -11.02 -15.09 9.87
N GLY A 148 -12.18 -15.62 10.24
CA GLY A 148 -12.50 -15.95 11.64
C GLY A 148 -12.95 -14.77 12.49
N ASP A 149 -13.70 -13.82 11.91
CA ASP A 149 -14.31 -12.76 12.71
C ASP A 149 -15.36 -13.31 13.68
N GLU A 150 -15.36 -12.75 14.89
CA GLU A 150 -16.32 -13.13 15.92
C GLU A 150 -17.10 -11.91 16.41
N LEU A 151 -18.42 -12.07 16.50
CA LEU A 151 -19.29 -11.15 17.23
C LEU A 151 -19.30 -11.57 18.70
N VAL A 152 -18.56 -10.83 19.52
CA VAL A 152 -18.49 -11.07 20.96
C VAL A 152 -19.59 -10.24 21.64
N TYR A 153 -20.73 -10.87 21.91
CA TYR A 153 -21.82 -10.22 22.65
C TYR A 153 -21.40 -9.88 24.07
N LYS A 154 -21.75 -8.68 24.56
CA LYS A 154 -21.43 -8.26 25.93
C LYS A 154 -22.05 -9.18 26.98
N ASP A 155 -23.23 -9.71 26.68
CA ASP A 155 -23.87 -10.78 27.43
C ASP A 155 -24.40 -11.83 26.44
N PRO A 156 -23.91 -13.08 26.47
CA PRO A 156 -24.39 -14.17 25.62
C PRO A 156 -25.90 -14.45 25.77
N LYS A 157 -26.47 -14.19 26.95
CA LYS A 157 -27.89 -14.41 27.25
C LYS A 157 -28.76 -13.20 26.89
N ASN A 158 -28.19 -12.00 26.85
CA ASN A 158 -28.90 -10.77 26.51
C ASN A 158 -28.24 -10.00 25.36
N LYS A 159 -28.52 -10.45 24.13
CA LYS A 159 -28.01 -9.84 22.89
C LYS A 159 -28.40 -8.37 22.69
N LYS A 160 -29.40 -7.85 23.43
CA LYS A 160 -29.81 -6.44 23.37
C LYS A 160 -28.76 -5.48 23.94
N LEU A 161 -27.85 -5.97 24.77
CA LEU A 161 -26.73 -5.18 25.33
C LEU A 161 -25.64 -4.86 24.29
N GLY A 162 -25.77 -5.39 23.07
CA GLY A 162 -24.88 -5.17 21.95
C GLY A 162 -23.71 -6.16 21.92
N TYR A 163 -22.78 -5.90 20.99
CA TYR A 163 -21.63 -6.75 20.72
C TYR A 163 -20.38 -5.90 20.44
N ALA A 164 -19.22 -6.51 20.65
CA ALA A 164 -17.94 -6.03 20.14
C ALA A 164 -17.52 -6.93 18.96
N ILE A 165 -16.87 -6.34 17.95
CA ILE A 165 -16.31 -7.09 16.83
C ILE A 165 -14.87 -7.45 17.21
N ARG A 166 -14.58 -8.75 17.30
CA ARG A 166 -13.22 -9.24 17.41
C ARG A 166 -12.68 -9.47 16.01
N ASN A 167 -11.60 -8.78 15.66
CA ASN A 167 -10.95 -8.93 14.35
C ASN A 167 -10.47 -10.38 14.19
N GLY A 168 -10.74 -10.96 13.02
CA GLY A 168 -10.13 -12.21 12.58
C GLY A 168 -8.65 -12.05 12.21
N GLN A 169 -8.14 -13.00 11.43
CA GLN A 169 -6.77 -13.03 10.94
C GLN A 169 -6.64 -12.34 9.58
N GLU A 170 -5.47 -11.71 9.36
CA GLU A 170 -5.08 -11.09 8.09
C GLU A 170 -4.38 -12.07 7.14
N SER A 171 -4.01 -13.26 7.61
CA SER A 171 -3.49 -14.33 6.79
C SER A 171 -4.27 -15.63 7.01
N PHE A 172 -4.29 -16.46 5.97
CA PHE A 172 -4.89 -17.79 6.00
C PHE A 172 -4.01 -18.77 5.27
N MET A 173 -3.64 -19.86 5.95
CA MET A 173 -2.76 -20.88 5.39
C MET A 173 -3.56 -22.11 4.96
N VAL A 174 -3.35 -22.55 3.73
CA VAL A 174 -4.01 -23.71 3.14
C VAL A 174 -2.98 -24.68 2.61
N GLN A 175 -3.14 -25.96 2.92
CA GLN A 175 -2.37 -27.02 2.30
C GLN A 175 -3.08 -27.53 1.05
N LEU A 176 -2.38 -27.48 -0.08
CA LEU A 176 -2.81 -28.08 -1.34
C LEU A 176 -2.00 -29.36 -1.58
N GLY A 177 -2.68 -30.50 -1.47
CA GLY A 177 -2.19 -31.77 -1.97
C GLY A 177 -2.63 -32.01 -3.42
N GLN A 178 -1.75 -32.58 -4.25
CA GLN A 178 -2.13 -33.07 -5.58
C GLN A 178 -3.27 -34.10 -5.46
N LYS A 179 -4.45 -33.81 -6.02
CA LYS A 179 -5.47 -34.84 -6.20
C LYS A 179 -4.99 -35.79 -7.28
N SER A 180 -4.76 -37.06 -6.92
CA SER A 180 -4.56 -38.15 -7.87
C SER A 180 -5.74 -38.17 -8.84
N HIS A 181 -5.52 -37.75 -10.08
CA HIS A 181 -6.46 -38.03 -11.16
C HIS A 181 -6.45 -39.54 -11.38
N SER A 182 -7.45 -40.24 -10.84
CA SER A 182 -7.71 -41.63 -11.18
C SER A 182 -7.78 -41.74 -12.70
N LYS A 183 -6.80 -42.40 -13.32
CA LYS A 183 -6.85 -42.77 -14.73
C LYS A 183 -8.19 -43.49 -14.95
N LYS A 184 -9.05 -42.96 -15.82
CA LYS A 184 -10.17 -43.75 -16.34
C LYS A 184 -9.54 -44.99 -16.98
N LYS A 185 -9.92 -46.17 -16.49
CA LYS A 185 -9.50 -47.44 -17.11
C LYS A 185 -9.95 -47.46 -18.58
N PRO A 186 -9.14 -48.04 -19.47
CA PRO A 186 -9.41 -48.08 -20.91
C PRO A 186 -10.71 -48.80 -21.24
#